data_AF-A0A0U1KXT1-F1
#
_entry.id   AF-A0A0U1KXT1-F1
#
_cell.length_a   1.000
_cell.length_b   1.000
_cell.length_c   1.000
_cell.angle_alpha   90.00
_cell.angle_beta   90.00
_cell.angle_gamma   90.00
#
_symmetry.space_group_name_H-M   'P 1'
#
loop_
_entity.id
_entity.type
_entity.pdbx_description
1 polymer ?
#
loop_
_entity_poly.entity_id
_entity_poly.type
_entity_poly.pdbx_seq_one_letter_code
_entity_poly.pdbx_strand_id
1 'polypeptide(L)' 'MFSKYIEQAAARAGNRRDYQGVCAIIRNLKKAGGKDQALAIKQKLFINYANRPAFRDELTRV' A
#
# COMPACT_ATOMS: atom_id res chain seq x y z
N MET A 1 -13.20 -6.08 -2.55
CA MET A 1 -13.56 -4.71 -2.11
C MET A 1 -12.39 -3.93 -1.51
N PHE A 2 -11.52 -4.54 -0.68
CA PHE A 2 -10.36 -3.82 -0.09
C PHE A 2 -9.24 -3.46 -1.05
N SER A 3 -8.94 -4.31 -2.04
CA SER A 3 -7.90 -4.06 -3.04
C SER A 3 -8.15 -2.79 -3.85
N LYS A 4 -9.38 -2.60 -4.37
CA LYS A 4 -9.75 -1.39 -5.12
C LYS A 4 -9.61 -0.12 -4.29
N TYR A 5 -9.98 -0.16 -3.01
CA TYR A 5 -9.85 0.99 -2.11
C TYR A 5 -8.38 1.37 -1.90
N ILE A 6 -7.51 0.38 -1.64
CA ILE A 6 -6.08 0.60 -1.47
C ILE A 6 -5.43 1.09 -2.78
N GLU A 7 -5.83 0.55 -3.92
CA GLU A 7 -5.36 1.01 -5.23
C GLU A 7 -5.76 2.45 -5.53
N GLN A 8 -7.00 2.84 -5.22
CA GLN A 8 -7.46 4.22 -5.37
C GLN A 8 -6.74 5.18 -4.41
N ALA A 9 -6.54 4.76 -3.15
CA ALA A 9 -5.78 5.54 -2.18
C ALA A 9 -4.32 5.72 -2.64
N ALA A 10 -3.70 4.66 -3.17
CA ALA A 10 -2.36 4.72 -3.75
C ALA A 10 -2.27 5.60 -5.00
N ALA A 11 -3.30 5.57 -5.86
CA ALA A 11 -3.35 6.39 -7.07
C ALA A 11 -3.48 7.88 -6.75
N ARG A 12 -4.22 8.22 -5.68
CA ARG A 12 -4.38 9.60 -5.20
C ARG A 12 -3.18 10.09 -4.38
N ALA A 13 -2.39 9.18 -3.82
CA ALA A 13 -1.25 9.53 -3.00
C ALA A 13 -0.19 10.27 -3.82
N GLY A 14 0.17 11.48 -3.41
CA GLY A 14 1.19 12.30 -4.05
C GLY A 14 2.37 12.63 -3.14
N ASN A 15 2.19 12.50 -1.82
CA ASN A 15 3.18 12.88 -0.82
C ASN A 15 3.43 11.74 0.18
N ARG A 16 4.45 11.91 1.04
CA ARG A 16 4.81 10.91 2.07
C ARG A 16 3.68 10.61 3.05
N ARG A 17 2.86 11.60 3.42
CA ARG A 17 1.75 11.42 4.37
C ARG A 17 0.66 10.53 3.77
N ASP A 18 0.37 10.70 2.48
CA ASP A 18 -0.59 9.86 1.77
C ASP A 18 -0.07 8.41 1.67
N TYR A 19 1.22 8.24 1.36
CA TYR A 19 1.87 6.92 1.34
C TYR A 19 1.79 6.21 2.69
N GLN A 20 2.01 6.94 3.78
CA GLN A 20 1.85 6.41 5.14
C GLN A 20 0.41 5.99 5.44
N GLY A 21 -0.58 6.75 4.94
CA GLY A 21 -2.00 6.39 5.00
C GLY A 21 -2.30 5.07 4.30
N VAL A 22 -1.79 4.90 3.07
CA VAL A 22 -1.93 3.64 2.32
C VAL A 22 -1.28 2.47 3.07
N CYS A 23 -0.07 2.67 3.59
CA CYS A 23 0.64 1.68 4.38
C CYS A 23 -0.12 1.31 5.66
N ALA A 24 -0.78 2.27 6.32
CA ALA A 24 -1.60 2.01 7.49
C ALA A 24 -2.80 1.12 7.17
N ILE A 25 -3.46 1.33 6.02
CA ILE A 25 -4.58 0.49 5.57
C ILE A 25 -4.09 -0.95 5.33
N ILE A 26 -2.94 -1.13 4.66
CA ILE A 26 -2.34 -2.45 4.41
C ILE A 26 -1.98 -3.14 5.74
N ARG A 27 -1.41 -2.41 6.71
CA ARG A 27 -1.12 -2.94 8.05
C ARG A 27 -2.39 -3.36 8.80
N ASN A 28 -3.47 -2.60 8.70
CA ASN A 28 -4.74 -2.95 9.32
C ASN A 28 -5.34 -4.21 8.70
N LEU A 29 -5.28 -4.35 7.37
CA LEU A 29 -5.70 -5.57 6.68
C LEU A 29 -4.89 -6.79 7.14
N LYS A 30 -3.56 -6.65 7.28
CA LYS A 30 -2.67 -7.69 7.82
C LYS A 30 -3.03 -8.08 9.25
N LYS A 31 -3.37 -7.09 10.11
CA LYS A 31 -3.81 -7.32 11.50
C LYS A 31 -5.18 -8.00 11.59
N ALA A 32 -6.08 -7.70 10.67
CA ALA A 32 -7.42 -8.30 10.61
C ALA A 32 -7.44 -9.74 10.07
N GLY A 33 -6.28 -10.37 9.88
CA GLY A 33 -6.15 -11.74 9.35
C GLY A 33 -5.92 -11.83 7.84
N GLY A 34 -5.97 -10.71 7.11
CA GLY A 34 -5.74 -10.64 5.66
C GLY A 34 -4.26 -10.59 5.27
N LYS A 35 -3.40 -11.44 5.85
CA LYS A 35 -1.94 -11.41 5.60
C LYS A 35 -1.60 -11.64 4.13
N ASP A 36 -2.18 -12.66 3.51
CA ASP A 36 -1.96 -12.97 2.09
C ASP A 36 -2.46 -11.86 1.16
N GLN A 37 -3.65 -11.31 1.44
CA GLN A 37 -4.18 -10.18 0.68
C GLN A 37 -3.29 -8.93 0.85
N ALA A 38 -2.82 -8.64 2.05
CA ALA A 38 -1.94 -7.52 2.31
C ALA A 38 -0.61 -7.67 1.56
N LEU A 39 -0.03 -8.88 1.52
CA LEU A 39 1.19 -9.17 0.79
C LEU A 39 0.98 -9.03 -0.73
N ALA A 40 -0.10 -9.57 -1.27
CA ALA A 40 -0.43 -9.46 -2.68
C ALA A 40 -0.61 -8.00 -3.12
N ILE A 41 -1.31 -7.20 -2.31
CA ILE A 41 -1.51 -5.77 -2.58
C ILE A 41 -0.19 -5.01 -2.47
N LYS A 42 0.62 -5.29 -1.44
CA LYS A 42 1.96 -4.68 -1.30
C LYS A 42 2.83 -4.94 -2.53
N GLN A 43 2.92 -6.18 -3.00
CA GLN A 43 3.69 -6.51 -4.21
C GLN A 43 3.15 -5.79 -5.45
N LYS A 44 1.82 -5.80 -5.63
CA LYS A 44 1.18 -5.13 -6.77
C LYS A 44 1.49 -3.63 -6.79
N LEU A 45 1.40 -2.95 -5.65
CA LEU A 45 1.77 -1.55 -5.51
C LEU A 45 3.27 -1.32 -5.75
N PHE A 46 4.13 -2.20 -5.23
CA PHE A 46 5.57 -2.10 -5.38
C PHE A 46 6.04 -2.21 -6.84
N ILE A 47 5.32 -2.97 -7.66
CA ILE A 47 5.55 -3.10 -9.10
C ILE A 47 4.94 -1.90 -9.85
N ASN A 48 3.65 -1.58 -9.60
CA ASN A 48 2.96 -0.49 -10.31
C ASN A 48 3.59 0.89 -10.06
N TYR A 49 4.16 1.12 -8.87
CA TYR A 49 4.75 2.39 -8.48
C TYR A 49 6.28 2.33 -8.43
N ALA A 50 6.90 1.63 -9.40
CA ALA A 50 8.35 1.57 -9.52
C ALA A 50 9.01 2.95 -9.63
N ASN A 51 8.34 3.91 -10.30
CA ASN A 51 8.79 5.29 -10.50
C ASN A 51 8.63 6.18 -9.26
N ARG A 52 8.14 5.65 -8.13
CA ARG A 52 7.91 6.40 -6.89
C ARG A 52 8.76 5.82 -5.76
N PRO A 53 10.06 6.15 -5.70
CA PRO A 53 10.98 5.54 -4.73
C PRO A 53 10.57 5.79 -3.27
N ALA A 54 10.05 6.99 -2.96
CA ALA A 54 9.55 7.30 -1.62
C ALA A 54 8.36 6.43 -1.21
N PHE A 55 7.50 6.06 -2.17
CA PHE A 55 6.38 5.18 -1.86
C PHE A 55 6.85 3.74 -1.67
N ARG A 56 7.80 3.28 -2.48
CA ARG A 56 8.44 1.97 -2.31
C ARG A 56 9.11 1.83 -0.95
N ASP A 57 9.84 2.86 -0.50
CA ASP A 57 10.48 2.88 0.82
C ASP A 57 9.45 2.67 1.94
N GLU A 58 8.33 3.40 1.90
CA GLU A 58 7.24 3.25 2.86
C GLU A 58 6.60 1.85 2.81
N LEU A 59 6.37 1.30 1.61
CA LEU A 59 5.83 -0.06 1.43
C LEU A 59 6.75 -1.13 2.02
N THR A 60 8.08 -0.96 1.95
CA THR A 60 9.03 -1.90 2.57
C THR A 60 8.85 -2.01 4.08
N ARG A 61 8.34 -0.95 4.75
CA ARG A 61 8.15 -0.88 6.21
C ARG A 61 6.80 -1.47 6.71
N VAL A 62 6.05 -2.16 5.85
CA VAL A 62 4.74 -2.79 6.12
C VAL A 62 4.84 -4.32 6.15
#